data_AF-A0A7C2FA00-F1
#
_entry.id   AF-A0A7C2FA00-F1
#
_cell.length_a   1.000
_cell.length_b   1.000
_cell.length_c   1.000
_cell.angle_alpha   90.00
_cell.angle_beta   90.00
_cell.angle_gamma   90.00
#
_symmetry.space_group_name_H-M   'P 1'
#
loop_
_entity.id
_entity.type
_entity.pdbx_description
1 polymer ?
#
loop_
_entity_poly.entity_id
_entity_poly.type
_entity_poly.pdbx_seq_one_letter_code
_entity_poly.pdbx_strand_id
1 'polypeptide(L)'
;MIEKYVKIILIYSGLLLLACSSRDQTDRSVLVRIGDRYITSDEFIFRSSYTIRPEWCRNDNYVHKKITLNSLIAEKLLALEAGNNTLIDDDPEIQAYLKGRKEQE
;
A
#
# COMPACT_ATOMS: atom_id res chain seq x y z
N MET A 1 23.25 7.89 -49.31
CA MET A 1 21.89 8.08 -48.74
C MET A 1 21.66 7.16 -47.54
N ILE A 2 21.96 5.86 -47.66
CA ILE A 2 21.77 4.83 -46.62
C ILE A 2 22.56 5.10 -45.34
N GLU A 3 23.83 5.52 -45.41
CA GLU A 3 24.63 5.82 -44.21
C GLU A 3 24.04 6.94 -43.34
N LYS A 4 23.34 7.90 -43.96
CA LYS A 4 22.72 9.02 -43.25
C LYS A 4 21.52 8.53 -42.43
N TYR A 5 20.77 7.57 -42.96
CA TYR A 5 19.65 6.91 -42.26
C TYR A 5 20.13 6.01 -41.11
N VAL A 6 21.22 5.26 -41.30
CA VAL A 6 21.80 4.41 -40.24
C VAL A 6 22.24 5.26 -39.04
N LYS A 7 22.88 6.41 -39.28
CA LYS A 7 23.28 7.34 -38.21
C LYS A 7 22.08 7.95 -37.48
N ILE A 8 21.00 8.28 -38.20
CA ILE A 8 19.76 8.79 -37.59
C ILE A 8 19.11 7.73 -36.69
N ILE A 9 19.06 6.46 -37.13
CA ILE A 9 18.49 5.36 -36.35
C ILE A 9 19.29 5.14 -35.06
N LEU A 10 20.62 5.15 -35.14
CA LEU A 10 21.50 4.99 -33.97
C LEU A 10 21.35 6.13 -32.95
N ILE A 11 21.14 7.37 -33.43
CA ILE A 11 20.90 8.53 -32.57
C ILE A 11 19.54 8.39 -31.86
N TYR A 12 18.49 8.02 -32.59
CA TYR A 12 17.16 7.82 -31.99
C TYR A 12 17.13 6.66 -31.01
N SER A 13 17.84 5.55 -31.30
CA SER A 13 17.93 4.43 -30.36
C SER A 13 18.71 4.80 -29.09
N GLY A 14 19.79 5.58 -29.22
CA GLY A 14 20.52 6.11 -28.06
C GLY A 14 19.68 7.08 -27.22
N LEU A 15 18.87 7.92 -27.87
CA LEU A 15 17.96 8.85 -27.19
C LEU A 15 16.86 8.10 -26.41
N LEU A 16 16.37 6.98 -26.95
CA LEU A 16 15.36 6.12 -26.32
C LEU A 16 15.89 5.44 -25.05
N LEU A 17 17.18 5.10 -25.01
CA LEU A 17 17.82 4.49 -23.83
C LEU A 17 18.04 5.49 -22.69
N LEU A 18 18.20 6.78 -23.00
CA LEU A 18 18.36 7.84 -21.99
C LEU A 18 17.03 8.26 -21.33
N ALA A 19 15.88 7.90 -21.92
CA ALA A 19 14.56 8.22 -21.36
C ALA A 19 14.15 7.30 -20.19
N CYS A 20 14.93 6.24 -19.92
CA CYS A 20 14.70 5.35 -18.80
C CYS A 20 15.38 5.90 -17.52
N SER A 21 14.84 6.99 -16.98
CA SER A 21 15.17 7.38 -15.60
C SER A 21 14.30 6.54 -14.67
N SER A 22 14.91 5.67 -13.87
CA SER A 22 14.22 5.06 -12.72
C SER A 22 13.75 6.18 -11.81
N ARG A 23 12.45 6.46 -11.83
CA ARG A 23 11.83 7.24 -10.76
C ARG A 23 11.97 6.37 -9.53
N ASP A 24 12.68 6.87 -8.53
CA ASP A 24 12.71 6.29 -7.20
C ASP A 24 11.29 6.43 -6.61
N GLN A 25 10.39 5.56 -7.04
CA GLN A 25 9.05 5.44 -6.48
C GLN A 25 9.23 4.67 -5.19
N THR A 26 9.58 5.35 -4.10
CA THR A 26 9.15 5.01 -2.74
C THR A 26 9.82 5.94 -1.74
N ASP A 27 9.41 7.21 -1.74
CA ASP A 27 9.36 7.90 -0.46
C ASP A 27 8.18 7.27 0.31
N ARG A 28 8.43 6.13 0.95
CA ARG A 28 7.49 5.42 1.84
C ARG A 28 7.27 6.29 3.07
N SER A 29 6.57 7.38 2.87
CA SER A 29 6.31 8.34 3.92
C SER A 29 5.46 7.67 5.00
N VAL A 30 5.94 7.75 6.24
CA VAL A 30 5.16 7.35 7.40
C VAL A 30 4.07 8.41 7.57
N LEU A 31 2.81 8.01 7.36
CA LEU A 31 1.65 8.89 7.52
C LEU A 31 1.33 9.10 9.00
N VAL A 32 1.42 8.03 9.79
CA VAL A 32 1.05 8.03 11.22
C VAL A 32 1.94 7.08 11.99
N ARG A 33 2.31 7.47 13.22
CA ARG A 33 2.96 6.61 14.22
C ARG A 33 2.04 6.43 15.42
N ILE A 34 1.81 5.18 15.82
CA ILE A 34 0.97 4.80 16.97
C ILE A 34 1.79 3.86 17.85
N GLY A 35 2.34 4.39 18.95
CA GLY A 35 3.28 3.65 19.79
C GLY A 35 4.54 3.22 19.02
N ASP A 36 4.76 1.90 18.97
CA ASP A 36 5.82 1.21 18.22
C ASP A 36 5.41 0.82 16.79
N ARG A 37 4.15 1.08 16.40
CA ARG A 37 3.62 0.76 15.06
C ARG A 37 3.51 2.01 14.18
N TYR A 38 3.52 1.78 12.86
CA TYR A 38 3.46 2.83 11.84
C TYR A 38 2.37 2.50 10.80
N ILE A 39 1.82 3.53 10.17
CA ILE A 39 1.03 3.45 8.93
C ILE A 39 1.84 4.16 7.85
N THR A 40 2.18 3.46 6.78
CA THR A 40 2.86 4.05 5.60
C THR A 40 1.84 4.45 4.53
N SER A 41 2.27 5.30 3.59
CA SER A 41 1.49 5.62 2.38
C SER A 41 1.06 4.38 1.62
N ASP A 42 1.97 3.42 1.47
CA ASP A 42 1.73 2.19 0.71
C ASP A 42 0.72 1.30 1.43
N GLU A 43 0.84 1.16 2.76
CA GLU A 43 -0.13 0.42 3.59
C GLU A 43 -1.52 1.04 3.46
N PHE A 44 -1.63 2.37 3.53
CA PHE A 44 -2.89 3.08 3.37
C PHE A 44 -3.50 2.86 1.98
N ILE A 45 -2.70 3.00 0.91
CA ILE A 45 -3.18 2.81 -0.47
C ILE A 45 -3.64 1.36 -0.67
N PHE A 46 -2.83 0.39 -0.26
CA PHE A 46 -3.16 -1.03 -0.38
C PHE A 46 -4.45 -1.36 0.37
N ARG A 47 -4.52 -1.05 1.67
CA ARG A 47 -5.72 -1.34 2.48
C ARG A 47 -6.96 -0.61 1.97
N SER A 48 -6.82 0.64 1.56
CA SER A 48 -7.96 1.35 0.97
C SER A 48 -8.46 0.66 -0.30
N SER A 49 -7.57 0.16 -1.15
CA SER A 49 -7.94 -0.39 -2.47
C SER A 49 -8.66 -1.74 -2.40
N TYR A 50 -8.28 -2.59 -1.44
CA TYR A 50 -8.82 -3.94 -1.30
C TYR A 50 -10.04 -4.02 -0.37
N THR A 51 -10.25 -3.05 0.51
CA THR A 51 -11.44 -3.03 1.37
C THR A 51 -12.65 -2.50 0.61
N ILE A 52 -13.74 -3.27 0.58
CA ILE A 52 -15.04 -2.81 0.06
C ILE A 52 -15.48 -1.62 0.91
N ARG A 53 -15.60 -0.46 0.26
CA ARG A 53 -15.93 0.81 0.91
C ARG A 53 -17.36 1.24 0.59
N PRO A 54 -18.21 1.54 1.59
CA PRO A 54 -19.52 2.12 1.35
C PRO A 54 -19.40 3.46 0.63
N GLU A 55 -20.48 3.87 -0.02
CA GLU A 55 -20.49 5.03 -0.93
C GLU A 55 -19.97 6.32 -0.29
N TRP A 56 -20.27 6.53 0.99
CA TRP A 56 -19.84 7.67 1.80
C TRP A 56 -18.34 7.67 2.19
N CYS A 57 -17.56 6.66 1.78
CA CYS A 57 -16.10 6.62 1.99
C CYS A 57 -15.32 6.09 0.77
N ARG A 58 -15.94 5.98 -0.40
CA ARG A 58 -15.32 5.35 -1.59
C ARG A 58 -14.47 6.30 -2.44
N ASN A 59 -14.77 7.61 -2.42
CA ASN A 59 -14.07 8.61 -3.24
C ASN A 59 -12.70 9.05 -2.70
N ASP A 60 -11.89 9.68 -3.56
CA ASP A 60 -10.52 10.15 -3.26
C ASP A 60 -10.44 11.54 -2.59
N ASN A 61 -11.51 11.99 -1.92
CA ASN A 61 -11.52 13.30 -1.28
C ASN A 61 -10.90 13.26 0.13
N TYR A 62 -10.53 14.42 0.66
CA TYR A 62 -9.88 14.54 1.97
C TYR A 62 -10.67 13.91 3.12
N VAL A 63 -12.00 14.12 3.14
CA VAL A 63 -12.88 13.60 4.21
C VAL A 63 -12.88 12.07 4.21
N HIS A 64 -12.99 11.46 3.04
CA HIS A 64 -13.02 10.01 2.88
C HIS A 64 -11.66 9.40 3.23
N LYS A 65 -10.56 10.00 2.77
CA LYS A 65 -9.20 9.60 3.16
C LYS A 65 -9.02 9.64 4.67
N LYS A 66 -9.52 10.69 5.32
CA LYS A 66 -9.48 10.85 6.78
C LYS A 66 -10.28 9.76 7.49
N ILE A 67 -11.48 9.42 7.00
CA ILE A 67 -12.28 8.31 7.54
C ILE A 67 -11.50 7.00 7.44
N THR A 68 -10.99 6.66 6.26
CA THR A 68 -10.22 5.41 6.06
C THR A 68 -8.98 5.38 6.94
N LEU A 69 -8.24 6.48 7.05
CA LEU A 69 -7.06 6.56 7.89
C LEU A 69 -7.40 6.40 9.37
N ASN A 70 -8.49 7.02 9.84
CA ASN A 70 -8.95 6.87 11.21
C ASN A 70 -9.32 5.42 11.56
N SER A 71 -9.94 4.69 10.63
CA SER A 71 -10.20 3.26 10.81
C SER A 71 -8.90 2.46 11.00
N LEU A 72 -7.89 2.70 10.17
CA LEU A 72 -6.58 2.03 10.31
C LEU A 72 -5.88 2.39 11.62
N ILE A 73 -6.01 3.64 12.08
CA ILE A 73 -5.48 4.06 13.39
C ILE A 73 -6.20 3.30 14.51
N ALA A 74 -7.53 3.21 14.45
CA ALA A 74 -8.33 2.51 15.46
C ALA A 74 -7.99 1.01 15.51
N GLU A 75 -7.79 0.36 14.37
CA GLU A 75 -7.36 -1.04 14.29
C GLU A 75 -6.00 -1.25 14.98
N LYS A 76 -5.01 -0.37 14.72
CA LYS A 76 -3.69 -0.49 15.34
C LYS A 76 -3.74 -0.17 16.84
N LEU A 77 -4.55 0.80 17.27
CA LEU A 77 -4.79 1.05 18.70
C LEU A 77 -5.42 -0.17 19.37
N LEU A 78 -6.45 -0.76 18.77
CA LEU A 78 -7.08 -1.98 19.28
C LEU A 78 -6.06 -3.12 19.40
N ALA A 79 -5.19 -3.29 18.41
CA ALA A 79 -4.14 -4.30 18.43
C ALA A 79 -3.06 -4.05 19.51
N LEU A 80 -2.83 -2.79 19.90
CA LEU A 80 -1.94 -2.45 21.01
C LEU A 80 -2.60 -2.75 22.36
N GLU A 81 -3.86 -2.35 22.52
CA GLU A 81 -4.63 -2.60 23.74
C GLU A 81 -4.90 -4.08 23.97
N ALA A 82 -5.11 -4.85 22.90
CA ALA A 82 -5.23 -6.30 22.99
C ALA A 82 -3.94 -6.95 23.54
N GLY A 83 -2.76 -6.37 23.29
CA GLY A 83 -1.49 -6.90 23.77
C GLY A 83 -1.29 -8.37 23.37
N ASN A 84 -0.85 -9.20 24.33
CA ASN A 84 -0.72 -10.66 24.18
C ASN A 84 -1.95 -11.40 24.73
N ASN A 85 -3.16 -10.84 24.66
CA ASN A 85 -4.35 -11.52 25.19
C ASN A 85 -4.55 -12.87 24.48
N THR A 86 -4.42 -13.95 25.24
CA THR A 86 -4.56 -15.34 24.79
C THR A 86 -5.95 -15.68 24.29
N LEU A 87 -6.98 -14.87 24.59
CA LEU A 87 -8.36 -15.15 24.18
C LEU A 87 -8.56 -15.20 22.64
N ILE A 88 -7.74 -14.47 21.87
CA ILE A 88 -7.77 -14.52 20.39
C ILE A 88 -6.88 -15.66 19.86
N ASP A 89 -5.78 -15.93 20.55
CA ASP A 89 -4.82 -16.96 20.14
C ASP A 89 -5.30 -18.38 20.46
N ASP A 90 -6.09 -18.55 21.52
CA ASP A 90 -6.60 -19.84 21.98
C ASP A 90 -7.95 -20.23 21.35
N ASP A 91 -8.60 -19.33 20.60
CA ASP A 91 -9.88 -19.62 19.95
C ASP A 91 -9.67 -20.34 18.60
N PRO A 92 -10.08 -21.62 18.48
CA PRO A 92 -9.83 -22.42 17.28
C PRO A 92 -10.59 -21.92 16.04
N GLU A 93 -11.73 -21.24 16.20
CA GLU A 93 -12.49 -20.67 15.08
C GLU A 93 -11.76 -19.44 14.53
N ILE A 94 -11.27 -18.58 15.42
CA ILE A 94 -10.47 -17.41 15.03
C ILE A 94 -9.18 -17.86 14.34
N GLN A 95 -8.47 -18.85 14.89
CA GLN A 95 -7.24 -19.37 14.28
C GLN A 95 -7.49 -19.99 12.90
N ALA A 96 -8.59 -20.72 12.72
CA ALA A 96 -8.97 -21.27 11.42
C ALA A 96 -9.28 -20.16 10.40
N TYR A 97 -10.00 -19.11 10.81
CA TYR A 97 -10.27 -17.94 9.98
C TYR A 97 -8.99 -17.20 9.57
N LEU A 98 -8.10 -16.92 10.52
CA LEU A 98 -6.81 -16.26 10.26
C LEU A 98 -5.91 -17.10 9.36
N LYS A 99 -5.91 -18.42 9.52
CA LYS A 99 -5.19 -19.35 8.65
C LYS A 99 -5.71 -19.27 7.22
N GLY A 100 -7.04 -19.34 7.03
CA GLY A 100 -7.65 -19.23 5.69
C GLY A 100 -7.32 -17.90 5.02
N ARG A 101 -7.29 -16.79 5.78
CA ARG A 101 -6.87 -15.48 5.29
C ARG A 101 -5.40 -15.44 4.83
N LYS A 102 -4.49 -16.07 5.58
CA LYS A 102 -3.06 -16.16 5.21
C LYS A 102 -2.82 -17.02 3.96
N GLU A 103 -3.67 -18.01 3.70
CA GLU A 103 -3.53 -18.88 2.52
C GLU A 103 -4.07 -18.24 1.23
N GLN A 104 -4.90 -17.19 1.35
CA GLN A 104 -5.46 -16.46 0.22
C GLN A 104 -4.60 -15.28 -0.26
N GLU A 105 -3.72 -14.79 0.61
CA GLU A 105 -2.73 -13.73 0.32
C GLU A 105 -1.44 -14.33 -0.26
#